data_AF-A0A3M8CIV7-F1
#
_entry.id   AF-A0A3M8CIV7-F1
#
_cell.length_a   1.000
_cell.length_b   1.000
_cell.length_c   1.000
_cell.angle_alpha   90.00
_cell.angle_beta   90.00
_cell.angle_gamma   90.00
#
_symmetry.space_group_name_H-M   'P 1'
#
loop_
_entity.id
_entity.type
_entity.pdbx_description
1 polymer ?
#
loop_
_entity_poly.entity_id
_entity_poly.type
_entity_poly.pdbx_seq_one_letter_code
_entity_poly.pdbx_strand_id
1 'polypeptide(L)'
;MLGPRTNVLPVSFCQPLVENAVKHGLLRQSKGGTVLIRIARQDDFTLIEVHDDGKGMEQEVVNQLLSPTRKGKGGIGLSNTNRRLTQLYGRG
;
A
#
# COMPACT_ATOMS: atom_id res chain seq x y z
N MET A 1 -30.88 -0.04 -18.05
CA MET A 1 -30.07 -1.01 -17.29
C MET A 1 -28.62 -0.60 -17.44
N LEU A 2 -28.01 0.02 -16.42
CA LEU A 2 -26.59 0.40 -16.48
C LEU A 2 -25.77 -0.87 -16.22
N GLY A 3 -24.92 -1.25 -17.18
CA GLY A 3 -24.01 -2.40 -17.03
C GLY A 3 -23.06 -2.23 -15.84
N PRO A 4 -22.31 -3.29 -15.46
CA PRO A 4 -21.37 -3.21 -14.35
C PRO A 4 -20.38 -2.07 -14.61
N ARG A 5 -20.36 -1.06 -13.71
CA ARG A 5 -19.35 0.00 -13.76
C ARG A 5 -18.01 -0.61 -13.35
N THR A 6 -17.14 -0.85 -14.31
CA THR A 6 -15.76 -1.28 -14.06
C THR A 6 -14.93 -0.06 -13.66
N ASN A 7 -14.51 0.01 -12.41
CA ASN A 7 -13.54 1.01 -11.95
C ASN A 7 -12.13 0.45 -12.13
N VAL A 8 -11.34 1.07 -13.03
CA VAL A 8 -9.95 0.67 -13.25
C VAL A 8 -9.07 1.41 -12.24
N LEU A 9 -8.39 0.67 -11.37
CA LEU A 9 -7.35 1.23 -10.52
C LEU A 9 -5.97 0.94 -11.15
N PRO A 10 -5.16 1.97 -11.44
CA PRO A 10 -3.79 1.79 -11.91
C PRO A 10 -2.96 0.90 -10.98
N VAL A 11 -2.21 -0.04 -11.57
CA VAL A 11 -1.29 -0.92 -10.83
C VAL A 11 -0.27 -0.15 -9.98
N SER A 12 0.05 1.09 -10.38
CA SER A 12 0.96 1.99 -9.67
C SER A 12 0.48 2.38 -8.26
N PHE A 13 -0.78 2.14 -7.92
CA PHE A 13 -1.29 2.28 -6.56
C PHE A 13 -0.90 1.10 -5.66
N CYS A 14 -0.97 -0.13 -6.18
CA CYS A 14 -0.69 -1.34 -5.42
C CYS A 14 0.81 -1.70 -5.41
N GLN A 15 1.51 -1.45 -6.52
CA GLN A 15 2.92 -1.81 -6.69
C GLN A 15 3.83 -1.33 -5.55
N PRO A 16 3.73 -0.08 -5.04
CA PRO A 16 4.60 0.39 -3.96
C PRO A 16 4.39 -0.36 -2.63
N LEU A 17 3.16 -0.82 -2.36
CA LEU A 17 2.85 -1.62 -1.18
C LEU A 17 3.44 -3.03 -1.30
N VAL A 18 3.28 -3.66 -2.48
CA VAL A 18 3.83 -5.00 -2.75
C VAL A 18 5.36 -4.97 -2.74
N GLU A 19 5.98 -3.96 -3.35
CA GLU A 19 7.43 -3.78 -3.29
C GLU A 19 7.92 -3.59 -1.85
N ASN A 20 7.17 -2.86 -1.02
CA ASN A 20 7.51 -2.67 0.38
C ASN A 20 7.47 -4.01 1.15
N ALA A 21 6.38 -4.77 0.99
CA ALA A 21 6.18 -6.09 1.58
C ALA A 21 7.32 -7.05 1.21
N VAL A 22 7.70 -7.12 -0.09
CA VAL A 22 8.77 -8.00 -0.54
C VAL A 22 10.15 -7.53 -0.07
N LYS A 23 10.51 -6.27 -0.34
CA LYS A 23 11.87 -5.76 -0.09
C LYS A 23 12.18 -5.64 1.39
N HIS A 24 11.21 -5.19 2.18
CA HIS A 24 11.42 -4.86 3.58
C HIS A 24 10.87 -5.92 4.52
N GLY A 25 9.77 -6.60 4.15
CA GLY A 25 9.16 -7.67 4.94
C GLY A 25 9.82 -9.04 4.72
N LEU A 26 9.90 -9.50 3.46
CA LEU A 26 10.27 -10.88 3.12
C LEU A 26 11.76 -11.12 2.86
N LEU A 27 12.43 -10.28 2.04
CA LEU A 27 13.83 -10.50 1.64
C LEU A 27 14.83 -10.53 2.82
N ARG A 28 14.40 -10.07 4.00
CA ARG A 28 15.20 -10.07 5.23
C ARG A 28 15.02 -11.34 6.07
N GLN A 29 14.18 -12.28 5.64
CA GLN A 29 13.98 -13.58 6.27
C GLN A 29 14.69 -14.68 5.48
N SER A 30 15.39 -15.58 6.20
CA SER A 30 16.06 -16.74 5.59
C SER A 30 15.08 -17.80 5.08
N LYS A 31 13.91 -17.94 5.71
CA LYS A 31 12.86 -18.90 5.35
C LYS A 31 11.93 -18.43 4.23
N GLY A 32 12.11 -17.21 3.71
CA GLY A 32 11.13 -16.54 2.85
C GLY A 32 9.89 -16.10 3.62
N GLY A 33 8.76 -15.95 2.91
CA GLY A 33 7.45 -15.67 3.49
C GLY A 33 6.40 -15.39 2.43
N THR A 34 5.25 -14.88 2.85
CA THR A 34 4.03 -14.73 2.06
C THR A 34 3.62 -13.26 1.99
N VAL A 35 3.33 -12.79 0.78
CA VAL A 35 2.55 -11.56 0.58
C VAL A 35 1.14 -11.95 0.14
N LEU A 36 0.14 -11.56 0.93
CA LEU A 36 -1.27 -11.71 0.62
C LEU A 36 -1.81 -10.39 0.07
N ILE A 37 -2.42 -10.44 -1.12
CA ILE A 37 -3.17 -9.31 -1.68
C ILE A 37 -4.65 -9.66 -1.61
N ARG A 38 -5.42 -8.85 -0.89
CA ARG A 38 -6.87 -9.04 -0.72
C ARG A 38 -7.61 -7.87 -1.32
N ILE A 39 -8.61 -8.17 -2.15
CA ILE A 39 -9.52 -7.17 -2.71
C ILE A 39 -10.93 -7.53 -2.25
N ALA A 40 -11.59 -6.60 -1.57
CA ALA A 40 -12.94 -6.79 -1.08
C ALA A 40 -13.79 -5.56 -1.40
N ARG A 41 -14.99 -5.77 -1.90
CA ARG A 41 -15.99 -4.71 -2.01
C ARG A 41 -16.59 -4.45 -0.63
N GLN A 42 -16.56 -3.20 -0.20
CA GLN A 42 -17.31 -2.67 0.94
C GLN A 42 -18.44 -1.77 0.41
N ASP A 43 -19.32 -1.32 1.30
CA ASP A 43 -20.48 -0.51 0.91
C ASP A 43 -20.09 0.75 0.13
N ASP A 44 -19.12 1.51 0.65
CA ASP A 44 -18.72 2.82 0.10
C ASP A 44 -17.36 2.85 -0.60
N PHE A 45 -16.62 1.74 -0.60
CA PHE A 45 -15.28 1.68 -1.18
C PHE A 45 -14.86 0.25 -1.54
N THR A 46 -13.80 0.14 -2.35
CA THR A 46 -13.10 -1.14 -2.55
C THR A 46 -11.89 -1.15 -1.63
N LEU A 47 -11.84 -2.12 -0.72
CA LEU A 47 -10.69 -2.36 0.14
C LEU A 47 -9.65 -3.17 -0.63
N ILE A 48 -8.45 -2.63 -0.75
CA ILE A 48 -7.29 -3.31 -1.31
C ILE A 48 -6.23 -3.36 -0.23
N GLU A 49 -5.93 -4.56 0.24
CA GLU A 49 -4.93 -4.80 1.28
C GLU A 49 -3.75 -5.57 0.72
N VAL A 50 -2.56 -5.17 1.17
CA VAL A 50 -1.31 -5.91 0.98
C VAL A 50 -0.80 -6.23 2.38
N HIS A 51 -0.75 -7.52 2.70
CA HIS A 51 -0.28 -8.04 3.98
C HIS A 51 0.93 -8.93 3.75
N ASP A 52 1.94 -8.82 4.60
CA ASP A 52 3.06 -9.75 4.65
C ASP A 52 3.22 -10.35 6.04
N ASP A 53 3.67 -11.61 6.07
CA ASP A 53 4.14 -12.29 7.30
C ASP A 53 5.64 -12.00 7.55
N GLY A 54 6.06 -10.81 7.12
CA GLY A 54 7.39 -10.27 7.25
C GLY A 54 7.82 -10.10 8.72
N LYS A 55 9.06 -9.65 8.89
CA LYS A 55 9.58 -9.32 10.22
C LYS A 55 8.94 -8.06 10.85
N GLY A 56 8.01 -7.40 10.15
CA GLY A 56 7.45 -6.12 10.54
C GLY A 56 8.38 -4.92 10.34
N MET A 57 7.91 -3.75 10.76
CA MET A 57 8.64 -2.49 10.74
C MET A 57 8.76 -1.94 12.16
N GLU A 58 9.91 -1.36 12.49
CA GLU A 58 10.08 -0.63 13.76
C GLU A 58 9.09 0.53 13.85
N GLN A 59 8.55 0.78 15.03
CA GLN A 59 7.49 1.77 15.23
C GLN A 59 7.94 3.18 14.84
N GLU A 60 9.22 3.53 15.05
CA GLU A 60 9.79 4.80 14.61
C GLU A 60 9.75 4.96 13.09
N VAL A 61 9.97 3.88 12.34
CA VAL A 61 9.90 3.89 10.87
C VAL A 61 8.46 4.08 10.41
N VAL A 62 7.50 3.42 11.06
CA VAL A 62 6.06 3.60 10.80
C VAL A 62 5.65 5.06 11.04
N ASN A 63 6.00 5.62 12.20
CA ASN A 63 5.69 7.00 12.56
C ASN A 63 6.30 8.00 11.55
N GLN A 64 7.51 7.73 11.08
CA GLN A 64 8.16 8.55 10.07
C GLN A 64 7.50 8.46 8.69
N LEU A 65 6.96 7.30 8.30
CA LEU A 65 6.25 7.11 7.03
C LEU A 65 4.89 7.80 7.01
N LEU A 66 4.21 7.84 8.16
CA LEU A 66 2.90 8.46 8.32
C LEU A 66 2.98 9.98 8.58
N SER A 67 4.16 10.51 8.88
CA SER A 67 4.35 11.94 9.13
C SER A 67 4.19 12.77 7.85
N PRO A 68 3.31 13.80 7.82
CA PRO A 68 3.08 14.66 6.66
C PRO A 68 4.31 15.49 6.24
N THR A 69 5.31 15.64 7.11
CA THR A 69 6.40 16.61 6.96
C THR A 69 7.64 16.05 6.28
N ARG A 70 7.65 14.78 5.86
CA ARG A 70 8.86 14.15 5.32
C ARG A 70 9.15 14.57 3.87
N LYS A 71 10.18 15.41 3.69
CA LYS A 71 10.96 15.57 2.45
C LYS A 71 12.27 14.79 2.57
N GLY A 72 12.26 13.47 2.33
CA GLY A 72 13.46 12.62 2.48
C GLY A 72 13.47 11.37 1.62
N LYS A 73 14.66 10.81 1.33
CA LYS A 73 14.96 9.77 0.31
C LYS A 73 14.29 8.40 0.51
N GLY A 74 13.52 8.16 1.57
CA GLY A 74 12.87 6.87 1.86
C GLY A 74 11.41 7.04 2.25
N GLY A 75 10.50 6.33 1.57
CA GLY A 75 9.04 6.43 1.73
C GLY A 75 8.30 7.07 0.55
N ILE A 76 9.01 7.44 -0.52
CA ILE A 76 8.45 8.10 -1.71
C ILE A 76 7.30 7.28 -2.31
N GLY A 77 7.43 5.95 -2.35
CA GLY A 77 6.40 5.06 -2.92
C GLY A 77 5.06 5.17 -2.21
N LEU A 78 5.02 4.85 -0.92
CA LEU A 78 3.79 4.90 -0.10
C LEU A 78 3.23 6.33 0.02
N SER A 79 4.09 7.33 0.23
CA SER A 79 3.67 8.74 0.30
C SER A 79 3.08 9.24 -1.03
N ASN A 80 3.66 8.85 -2.16
CA ASN A 80 3.11 9.17 -3.48
C ASN A 80 1.80 8.45 -3.75
N THR A 81 1.69 7.18 -3.37
CA THR A 81 0.44 6.41 -3.47
C THR A 81 -0.66 7.10 -2.69
N ASN A 82 -0.44 7.39 -1.40
CA ASN A 82 -1.42 8.09 -0.56
C ASN A 82 -1.81 9.44 -1.16
N ARG A 83 -0.82 10.28 -1.52
CA ARG A 83 -1.09 11.59 -2.13
C ARG A 83 -1.94 11.49 -3.40
N ARG A 84 -1.66 10.53 -4.28
CA ARG A 84 -2.44 10.33 -5.51
C ARG A 84 -3.84 9.81 -5.24
N LEU A 85 -4.01 8.90 -4.27
CA LEU A 85 -5.34 8.42 -3.85
C LEU A 85 -6.16 9.56 -3.26
N THR A 86 -5.59 10.37 -2.38
CA THR A 86 -6.25 11.56 -1.82
C THR A 86 -6.61 12.58 -2.90
N GLN A 87 -5.76 12.79 -3.91
CA GLN A 87 -6.06 13.69 -5.02
C GLN A 87 -7.22 13.22 -5.92
N LEU A 88 -7.34 11.91 -6.14
CA LEU A 88 -8.36 11.34 -7.03
C LEU A 88 -9.67 11.01 -6.32
N TYR A 89 -9.60 10.57 -5.07
CA TYR A 89 -10.72 9.99 -4.32
C TYR A 89 -11.01 10.71 -3.00
N GLY A 90 -10.27 11.77 -2.66
CA GLY A 90 -10.41 12.54 -1.43
C GLY A 90 -9.83 11.87 -0.17
N ARG A 91 -9.55 10.56 -0.25
CA ARG A 91 -8.93 9.76 0.81
C ARG A 91 -8.07 8.63 0.22
N GLY A 92 -7.04 8.22 0.95
CA GLY A 92 -6.09 7.16 0.60
C GLY A 92 -5.71 6.35 1.81
#